data_AF-A0AAV9G458-F1
#
_entry.id   AF-A0AAV9G458-F1
#
_cell.length_a   1.000
_cell.length_b   1.000
_cell.length_c   1.000
_cell.angle_alpha   90.00
_cell.angle_beta   90.00
_cell.angle_gamma   90.00
#
_symmetry.space_group_name_H-M   'P 1'
#
loop_
_entity.id
_entity.type
_entity.pdbx_description
1 polymer ?
#
loop_
_entity_poly.entity_id
_entity_poly.type
_entity_poly.pdbx_seq_one_letter_code
_entity_poly.pdbx_strand_id
1 'polypeptide(L)'
;MQLSNIFLAVLAATTVSAAPAPVVDAVEATTAHEIEARQNSKEIRVILQNQSIELGGQTAFTDNGKRQTRNFSSGFGPIQTVELKLGKSVKSTFRCQITDTKGNPITVKRGANTATTFADGGKGAWTLAKTVKVGSIICDPKF
;
A
#
# COMPACT_ATOMS: atom_id res chain seq x y z
N MET A 1 10.99 -40.43 -64.56
CA MET A 1 11.24 -39.48 -65.66
C MET A 1 10.59 -38.16 -65.32
N GLN A 2 11.23 -37.12 -65.82
CA GLN A 2 11.11 -35.68 -65.59
C GLN A 2 9.78 -35.08 -66.09
N LEU A 3 9.58 -33.79 -65.75
CA LEU A 3 8.73 -32.75 -66.37
C LEU A 3 7.38 -32.51 -65.67
N SER A 4 7.19 -31.39 -64.96
CA SER A 4 7.05 -29.98 -65.42
C SER A 4 5.60 -29.58 -65.72
N ASN A 5 5.15 -28.53 -65.00
CA ASN A 5 4.49 -27.32 -65.54
C ASN A 5 3.00 -27.41 -66.00
N ILE A 6 2.06 -26.47 -65.82
CA ILE A 6 1.88 -25.10 -65.25
C ILE A 6 0.33 -24.93 -65.02
N PHE A 7 -0.09 -23.88 -64.29
CA PHE A 7 -1.23 -22.94 -64.56
C PHE A 7 -2.30 -22.75 -63.46
N LEU A 8 -2.20 -21.56 -62.84
CA LEU A 8 -3.24 -20.55 -62.49
C LEU A 8 -4.68 -20.99 -62.13
N ALA A 9 -5.18 -20.49 -60.98
CA ALA A 9 -6.22 -19.44 -60.97
C ALA A 9 -6.43 -18.86 -59.55
N VAL A 10 -6.66 -17.56 -59.54
CA VAL A 10 -6.95 -16.65 -58.41
C VAL A 10 -8.39 -16.86 -57.90
N LEU A 11 -8.60 -16.77 -56.57
CA LEU A 11 -9.76 -16.05 -56.03
C LEU A 11 -9.51 -15.61 -54.58
N ALA A 12 -9.63 -14.30 -54.37
CA ALA A 12 -9.51 -13.64 -53.07
C ALA A 12 -10.75 -13.91 -52.21
N ALA A 13 -10.52 -14.17 -50.92
CA ALA A 13 -11.51 -13.94 -49.88
C ALA A 13 -10.82 -13.22 -48.73
N THR A 14 -10.96 -11.90 -48.71
CA THR A 14 -10.61 -11.04 -47.59
C THR A 14 -11.56 -11.34 -46.44
N THR A 15 -11.08 -11.98 -45.38
CA THR A 15 -11.67 -11.83 -44.06
C THR A 15 -10.61 -11.21 -43.17
N VAL A 16 -10.77 -9.92 -42.89
CA VAL A 16 -10.06 -9.23 -41.82
C VAL A 16 -10.45 -9.91 -40.52
N SER A 17 -9.58 -10.80 -40.03
CA SER A 17 -9.47 -11.10 -38.61
C SER A 17 -8.26 -10.32 -38.13
N ALA A 18 -8.50 -9.12 -37.61
CA ALA A 18 -7.51 -8.42 -36.83
C ALA A 18 -7.26 -9.26 -35.57
N ALA A 19 -6.25 -10.13 -35.65
CA ALA A 19 -5.62 -10.66 -34.46
C ALA A 19 -5.15 -9.44 -33.64
N PRO A 20 -5.42 -9.38 -32.32
CA PRO A 20 -4.72 -8.43 -31.48
C PRO A 20 -3.23 -8.74 -31.63
N ALA A 21 -2.48 -7.78 -32.17
CA ALA A 21 -1.04 -7.80 -32.09
C ALA A 21 -0.66 -8.01 -30.60
N PRO A 22 0.40 -8.77 -30.30
CA PRO A 22 0.97 -8.71 -28.97
C PRO A 22 1.38 -7.25 -28.73
N VAL A 23 0.60 -6.55 -27.92
CA VAL A 23 1.05 -5.36 -27.18
C VAL A 23 2.07 -5.85 -26.15
N VAL A 24 3.25 -6.21 -26.65
CA VAL A 24 4.48 -6.10 -25.90
C VAL A 24 5.00 -4.69 -26.19
N ASP A 25 5.46 -4.01 -25.15
CA ASP A 25 6.03 -2.66 -25.16
C ASP A 25 5.06 -1.48 -25.22
N ALA A 26 4.31 -1.34 -24.13
CA ALA A 26 4.13 -0.03 -23.49
C ALA A 26 4.40 -0.15 -21.99
N VAL A 27 5.60 -0.59 -21.62
CA VAL A 27 6.19 -0.14 -20.35
C VAL A 27 6.55 1.32 -20.55
N GLU A 28 5.59 2.18 -20.23
CA GLU A 28 5.75 3.62 -20.20
C GLU A 28 7.07 3.97 -19.53
N ALA A 29 7.87 4.79 -20.22
CA ALA A 29 9.07 5.40 -19.68
C ALA A 29 8.68 6.21 -18.44
N THR A 30 8.71 5.54 -17.28
CA THR A 30 8.65 6.18 -15.98
C THR A 30 9.85 7.10 -15.94
N THR A 31 9.60 8.39 -16.04
CA THR A 31 10.64 9.41 -16.04
C THR A 31 11.53 9.22 -14.81
N ALA A 32 12.85 9.35 -14.97
CA ALA A 32 13.81 9.16 -13.88
C ALA A 32 13.45 9.99 -12.62
N HIS A 33 12.78 11.12 -12.82
CA HIS A 33 12.26 12.00 -11.76
C HIS A 33 11.17 11.33 -10.91
N GLU A 34 10.29 10.53 -11.51
CA GLU A 34 9.23 9.81 -10.79
C GLU A 34 9.81 8.59 -10.04
N ILE A 35 10.88 7.99 -10.57
CA ILE A 35 11.64 6.96 -9.85
C ILE A 35 12.35 7.58 -8.64
N GLU A 36 13.01 8.74 -8.79
CA GLU A 36 13.63 9.44 -7.66
C GLU A 36 12.64 9.88 -6.59
N ALA A 37 11.45 10.38 -6.98
CA ALA A 37 10.39 10.73 -6.04
C ALA A 37 9.89 9.51 -5.23
N ARG A 38 9.83 8.33 -5.86
CA ARG A 38 9.51 7.07 -5.17
C ARG A 38 10.67 6.54 -4.30
N GLN A 39 11.91 6.79 -4.71
CA GLN A 39 13.11 6.42 -3.94
C GLN A 39 13.34 7.35 -2.74
N ASN A 40 12.85 8.59 -2.79
CA ASN A 40 13.02 9.61 -1.77
C ASN A 40 11.73 9.90 -0.98
N SER A 41 10.78 8.96 -0.97
CA SER A 41 9.45 9.21 -0.41
C SER A 41 9.52 9.37 1.11
N LYS A 42 9.01 10.51 1.58
CA LYS A 42 8.76 10.79 2.99
C LYS A 42 7.36 10.36 3.43
N GLU A 43 6.71 9.53 2.63
CA GLU A 43 5.36 9.06 2.91
C GLU A 43 5.39 8.08 4.08
N ILE A 44 4.41 8.20 4.96
CA ILE A 44 4.16 7.27 6.05
C ILE A 44 2.72 6.79 5.88
N ARG A 45 2.51 5.48 5.88
CA ARG A 45 1.18 4.89 5.70
C ARG A 45 0.83 4.04 6.90
N VAL A 46 -0.28 4.38 7.55
CA VAL A 46 -0.87 3.58 8.63
C VAL A 46 -2.04 2.81 8.07
N ILE A 47 -2.03 1.50 8.25
CA ILE A 47 -3.05 0.58 7.74
C ILE A 47 -3.75 -0.03 8.95
N LEU A 48 -5.07 0.07 9.00
CA LEU A 48 -5.92 -0.47 10.07
C LEU A 48 -6.80 -1.56 9.47
N GLN A 49 -6.84 -2.74 10.10
CA GLN A 49 -7.62 -3.87 9.56
C GLN A 49 -8.34 -4.67 10.64
N ASN A 50 -9.45 -5.28 10.23
CA ASN A 50 -10.14 -6.34 10.93
C ASN A 50 -10.64 -7.33 9.88
N GLN A 51 -9.86 -8.39 9.67
CA GLN A 51 -10.12 -9.39 8.65
C GLN A 51 -11.38 -10.22 8.94
N SER A 52 -11.79 -10.34 10.21
CA SER A 52 -13.00 -11.07 10.60
C SER A 52 -14.29 -10.46 10.06
N ILE A 53 -14.27 -9.20 9.65
CA ILE A 53 -15.42 -8.46 9.12
C ILE A 53 -15.08 -7.70 7.83
N GLU A 54 -13.98 -8.07 7.15
CA GLU A 54 -13.51 -7.46 5.90
C GLU A 54 -13.33 -5.93 5.97
N LEU A 55 -13.07 -5.39 7.17
CA LEU A 55 -12.90 -3.96 7.39
C LEU A 55 -11.43 -3.58 7.26
N GLY A 56 -11.14 -2.60 6.40
CA GLY A 56 -9.79 -2.09 6.18
C GLY A 56 -9.79 -0.61 5.83
N GLY A 57 -8.76 0.09 6.29
CA GLY A 57 -8.56 1.51 5.99
C GLY A 57 -7.09 1.88 6.04
N GLN A 58 -6.71 2.90 5.29
CA GLN A 58 -5.36 3.42 5.29
C GLN A 58 -5.35 4.94 5.45
N THR A 59 -4.34 5.47 6.11
CA THR A 59 -4.14 6.89 6.32
C THR A 59 -2.69 7.25 6.00
N ALA A 60 -2.52 8.23 5.13
CA ALA A 60 -1.22 8.73 4.73
C ALA A 60 -0.81 9.96 5.54
N PHE A 61 0.49 10.04 5.81
CA PHE A 61 1.20 11.09 6.50
C PHE A 61 2.47 11.41 5.71
N THR A 62 3.10 12.53 6.03
CA THR A 62 4.35 12.95 5.40
C THR A 62 5.35 13.30 6.48
N ASP A 63 6.52 12.67 6.49
CA ASP A 63 7.58 13.03 7.43
C ASP A 63 8.10 14.43 7.10
N ASN A 64 7.62 15.40 7.88
CA ASN A 64 8.08 16.79 7.88
C ASN A 64 8.78 17.16 9.19
N GLY A 65 9.23 16.15 9.97
CA GLY A 65 9.87 16.35 11.27
C GLY A 65 8.95 16.90 12.37
N LYS A 66 7.62 16.89 12.17
CA LYS A 66 6.64 17.39 13.14
C LYS A 66 5.62 16.32 13.50
N ARG A 67 5.00 16.48 14.67
CA ARG A 67 3.85 15.67 15.10
C ARG A 67 2.66 15.91 14.16
N GLN A 68 2.01 14.84 13.76
CA GLN A 68 0.82 14.87 12.91
C GLN A 68 -0.28 14.03 13.55
N THR A 69 -1.50 14.54 13.53
CA THR A 69 -2.68 13.84 14.04
C THR A 69 -3.74 13.75 12.95
N ARG A 70 -4.34 12.58 12.78
CA ARG A 70 -5.51 12.35 11.95
C ARG A 70 -6.63 11.81 12.83
N ASN A 71 -7.76 12.51 12.83
CA ASN A 71 -8.92 12.18 13.64
C ASN A 71 -9.99 11.50 12.78
N PHE A 72 -10.71 10.56 13.39
CA PHE A 72 -11.90 9.93 12.83
C PHE A 72 -13.09 10.41 13.64
N SER A 73 -13.91 11.31 13.07
CA SER A 73 -15.01 12.00 13.78
C SER A 73 -16.03 11.06 14.44
N SER A 74 -16.29 9.89 13.84
CA SER A 74 -17.16 8.85 14.39
C SER A 74 -16.40 7.61 14.89
N GLY A 75 -15.06 7.67 14.87
CA GLY A 75 -14.18 6.52 15.04
C GLY A 75 -14.16 5.58 13.82
N PHE A 76 -13.05 4.89 13.63
CA PHE A 76 -12.88 3.86 12.59
C PHE A 76 -12.71 2.49 13.25
N GLY A 77 -13.54 1.51 12.89
CA GLY A 77 -13.45 0.16 13.45
C GLY A 77 -14.79 -0.49 13.80
N PRO A 78 -14.76 -1.65 14.47
CA PRO A 78 -13.66 -2.12 15.32
C PRO A 78 -12.45 -2.71 14.57
N ILE A 79 -11.24 -2.43 15.05
CA ILE A 79 -9.95 -2.81 14.44
C ILE A 79 -9.24 -3.86 15.30
N GLN A 80 -8.56 -4.80 14.63
CA GLN A 80 -7.77 -5.86 15.27
C GLN A 80 -6.26 -5.68 15.04
N THR A 81 -5.86 -5.13 13.90
CA THR A 81 -4.45 -4.96 13.54
C THR A 81 -4.14 -3.56 13.05
N VAL A 82 -2.89 -3.14 13.26
CA VAL A 82 -2.33 -1.90 12.72
C VAL A 82 -0.95 -2.15 12.14
N GLU A 83 -0.71 -1.68 10.93
CA GLU A 83 0.60 -1.73 10.29
C GLU A 83 1.08 -0.32 9.97
N LEU A 84 2.37 -0.08 10.21
CA LEU A 84 3.06 1.12 9.74
C LEU A 84 3.92 0.71 8.56
N LYS A 85 3.79 1.40 7.44
CA LYS A 85 4.70 1.31 6.30
C LYS A 85 5.42 2.64 6.15
N LEU A 86 6.74 2.59 6.11
CA LEU A 86 7.58 3.77 5.94
C LEU A 86 8.10 3.88 4.51
N GLY A 87 8.05 5.09 3.95
CA GLY A 87 8.79 5.46 2.75
C GLY A 87 10.29 5.40 2.99
N LYS A 88 11.06 5.28 1.92
CA LYS A 88 12.51 5.06 1.95
C LYS A 88 13.28 6.18 2.64
N SER A 89 12.74 7.39 2.67
CA SER A 89 13.37 8.57 3.30
C SER A 89 12.87 8.88 4.70
N VAL A 90 12.09 7.97 5.30
CA VAL A 90 11.63 8.08 6.69
C VAL A 90 12.50 7.22 7.58
N LYS A 91 12.89 7.76 8.75
CA LYS A 91 13.71 7.01 9.70
C LYS A 91 13.00 5.74 10.16
N SER A 92 13.71 4.62 10.20
CA SER A 92 13.16 3.32 10.66
C SER A 92 12.68 3.34 12.11
N THR A 93 13.17 4.29 12.91
CA THR A 93 12.75 4.55 14.29
C THR A 93 11.48 5.38 14.39
N PHE A 94 10.89 5.83 13.28
CA PHE A 94 9.66 6.61 13.29
C PHE A 94 8.51 5.78 13.86
N ARG A 95 7.71 6.39 14.74
CA ARG A 95 6.63 5.68 15.45
C ARG A 95 5.32 6.45 15.35
N CYS A 96 4.24 5.69 15.40
CA CYS A 96 2.90 6.22 15.55
C CYS A 96 2.21 5.58 16.75
N GLN A 97 1.16 6.22 17.22
CA GLN A 97 0.25 5.77 18.26
C GLN A 97 -1.17 5.88 17.72
N ILE A 98 -2.01 4.93 18.10
CA ILE A 98 -3.46 5.00 17.88
C ILE A 98 -4.16 5.23 19.21
N THR A 99 -5.23 6.01 19.19
CA THR A 99 -6.10 6.23 20.36
C THR A 99 -7.51 5.74 20.10
N ASP A 100 -8.24 5.40 21.16
CA ASP A 100 -9.67 5.14 21.07
C ASP A 100 -10.46 6.44 20.84
N THR A 101 -11.79 6.34 20.74
CA THR A 101 -12.69 7.49 20.57
C THR A 101 -12.78 8.40 21.80
N LYS A 102 -12.21 7.99 22.94
CA LYS A 102 -12.08 8.79 24.16
C LYS A 102 -10.70 9.44 24.30
N GLY A 103 -9.79 9.21 23.35
CA GLY A 103 -8.42 9.73 23.35
C GLY A 103 -7.42 8.88 24.13
N ASN A 104 -7.80 7.70 24.63
CA ASN A 104 -6.87 6.82 25.35
C ASN A 104 -5.95 6.08 24.38
N PRO A 105 -4.64 5.97 24.65
CA PRO A 105 -3.73 5.15 23.85
C PRO A 105 -4.18 3.69 23.80
N ILE A 106 -4.18 3.09 22.60
CA ILE A 106 -4.48 1.67 22.43
C ILE A 106 -3.18 0.87 22.50
N THR A 107 -3.13 -0.15 23.35
CA THR A 107 -2.00 -1.07 23.44
C THR A 107 -1.94 -2.00 22.24
N VAL A 108 -0.75 -2.17 21.68
CA VAL A 108 -0.46 -3.06 20.55
C VAL A 108 0.63 -4.06 20.91
N LYS A 109 0.62 -5.21 20.23
CA LYS A 109 1.49 -6.35 20.47
C LYS A 109 2.07 -6.87 19.17
N ARG A 110 3.35 -7.26 19.20
CA ARG A 110 4.03 -7.96 18.09
C ARG A 110 5.11 -8.88 18.63
N GLY A 111 4.84 -10.18 18.63
CA GLY A 111 5.64 -11.16 19.36
C GLY A 111 5.63 -10.85 20.86
N ALA A 112 6.80 -10.83 21.49
CA ALA A 112 6.95 -10.48 22.91
C ALA A 112 6.82 -8.97 23.19
N ASN A 113 6.82 -8.10 22.16
CA ASN A 113 6.77 -6.66 22.36
C ASN A 113 5.33 -6.20 22.62
N THR A 114 5.14 -5.44 23.69
CA THR A 114 3.89 -4.74 24.02
C THR A 114 4.18 -3.27 24.21
N ALA A 115 3.44 -2.39 23.53
CA ALA A 115 3.65 -0.94 23.60
C ALA A 115 2.37 -0.16 23.28
N THR A 116 2.37 1.15 23.51
CA THR A 116 1.32 2.09 23.05
C THR A 116 1.69 2.79 21.74
N THR A 117 2.97 2.74 21.37
CA THR A 117 3.53 3.23 20.10
C THR A 117 4.08 2.06 19.29
N PHE A 118 3.95 2.14 17.96
CA PHE A 118 4.40 1.12 17.03
C PHE A 118 5.25 1.73 15.93
N ALA A 119 6.26 0.97 15.50
CA ALA A 119 7.09 1.27 14.34
C ALA A 119 6.90 0.16 13.29
N ASP A 120 7.27 0.45 12.04
CA ASP A 120 7.25 -0.52 10.95
C ASP A 120 8.17 -1.69 11.30
N GLY A 121 9.47 -1.42 11.45
CA GLY A 121 10.46 -2.44 11.80
C GLY A 121 10.53 -3.63 10.84
N GLY A 122 9.89 -3.56 9.66
CA GLY A 122 9.93 -4.59 8.63
C GLY A 122 9.29 -5.93 9.02
N LYS A 123 8.51 -5.99 10.11
CA LYS A 123 7.95 -7.22 10.67
C LYS A 123 6.43 -7.34 10.50
N GLY A 124 5.85 -6.50 9.63
CA GLY A 124 4.41 -6.48 9.36
C GLY A 124 3.58 -5.90 10.50
N ALA A 125 2.29 -6.25 10.47
CA ALA A 125 1.28 -5.69 11.35
C ALA A 125 1.49 -6.01 12.85
N TRP A 126 1.04 -5.07 13.68
CA TRP A 126 0.85 -5.23 15.11
C TRP A 126 -0.60 -5.64 15.38
N THR A 127 -0.81 -6.45 16.42
CA THR A 127 -2.15 -6.81 16.90
C THR A 127 -2.54 -5.88 18.04
N LEU A 128 -3.75 -5.34 18.02
CA LEU A 128 -4.29 -4.57 19.14
C LEU A 128 -4.58 -5.52 20.31
N ALA A 129 -4.28 -5.10 21.53
CA ALA A 129 -4.56 -5.90 22.73
C ALA A 129 -6.07 -6.12 22.94
N LYS A 130 -6.92 -5.27 22.35
CA LYS A 130 -8.37 -5.37 22.33
C LYS A 130 -8.89 -4.88 20.97
N THR A 131 -9.90 -5.55 20.45
CA THR A 131 -10.63 -5.14 19.24
C THR A 131 -11.49 -3.91 19.55
N VAL A 132 -11.14 -2.74 19.02
CA VAL A 132 -11.77 -1.45 19.41
C VAL A 132 -11.88 -0.48 18.24
N LYS A 133 -12.71 0.56 18.38
CA LYS A 133 -12.75 1.70 17.45
C LYS A 133 -11.58 2.64 17.71
N VAL A 134 -10.91 3.05 16.63
CA VAL A 134 -9.82 4.03 16.63
C VAL A 134 -10.40 5.43 16.46
N GLY A 135 -10.14 6.33 17.40
CA GLY A 135 -10.53 7.74 17.32
C GLY A 135 -9.50 8.61 16.62
N SER A 136 -8.20 8.35 16.80
CA SER A 136 -7.14 9.09 16.12
C SER A 136 -5.89 8.26 15.87
N ILE A 137 -5.11 8.69 14.88
CA ILE A 137 -3.73 8.24 14.64
C ILE A 137 -2.82 9.45 14.85
N ILE A 138 -1.79 9.27 15.67
CA ILE A 138 -0.79 10.28 15.99
C ILE A 138 0.57 9.75 15.57
N CYS A 139 1.26 10.46 14.69
CA CYS A 139 2.59 10.13 14.23
C CYS A 139 3.56 11.24 14.66
N ASP A 140 4.62 10.88 15.38
CA ASP A 140 5.55 11.84 15.98
C ASP A 140 6.99 11.31 15.89
N PRO A 141 7.93 12.06 15.29
CA PRO A 141 9.33 11.66 15.25
C PRO A 141 10.00 11.52 16.63
N LYS A 142 9.38 12.03 17.71
CA LYS A 142 9.92 12.03 19.08
C LYS A 142 9.41 10.88 19.97
N PHE A 143 8.58 9.98 19.44
CA PHE A 143 8.09 8.79 20.16
C PHE A 143 9.12 7.66 20.30
#